data_AF-A0A061M5D2-F1
#
_entry.id   AF-A0A061M5D2-F1
#
_cell.length_a   1.000
_cell.length_b   1.000
_cell.length_c   1.000
_cell.angle_alpha   90.00
_cell.angle_beta   90.00
_cell.angle_gamma   90.00
#
_symmetry.space_group_name_H-M   'P 1'
#
loop_
_entity.id
_entity.type
_entity.pdbx_description
1 polymer ?
#
loop_
_entity_poly.entity_id
_entity_poly.type
_entity_poly.pdbx_seq_one_letter_code
_entity_poly.pdbx_strand_id
1 'polypeptide(L)'
;MLAVVWLKSFVPRREMEKRLEVAKANLLAAQERMRAGAVGPLFDPADTAAWYILQAETFATDRALWTPEGTMRVVPFLSRIGKELKRLLSVKGVEERAARMMLQERRQPDSSIFEMLVALAYRRRGWSRVEFVPETPGRGQTPDMYVFRAGSRWAAECKRLVPSTYAAREKSRGTALAQPVHQLCLELGESFIVEVKYRVELDEVEDDYLLRHVRSAIERRSLTPWKDEVATGRVRRIDWTLLRRILAKDYVYFDGSRMIELLAGRYIHTADHSMAAKWRPAPLRPTYADAVYQASVVSWVSESEAAVRQKARHFRSTIANAERQLPSDRPGVIHVGIETAAGSEVDFTRHFFNTIQAGTFAPATSRLKWVYANYFVPEATTRENETWAITETMVPYKIGHHRTRWPLPGHMLVSPEDGSENGVHWHPKRGASSTEG
;
A
#
# COMPACT_ATOMS: atom_id res chain seq x y z
N MET A 1 2.00 21.08 -7.77
CA MET A 1 1.09 19.97 -8.17
C MET A 1 -0.35 20.48 -8.16
N LEU A 2 -1.12 20.39 -9.26
CA LEU A 2 -2.46 21.00 -9.36
C LEU A 2 -3.47 20.45 -8.33
N ALA A 3 -3.46 19.14 -8.07
CA ALA A 3 -4.34 18.52 -7.07
C ALA A 3 -4.13 19.11 -5.67
N VAL A 4 -2.86 19.34 -5.28
CA VAL A 4 -2.53 19.93 -3.98
C VAL A 4 -3.11 21.35 -3.85
N VAL A 5 -2.97 22.18 -4.88
CA VAL A 5 -3.51 23.55 -4.89
C VAL A 5 -5.03 23.53 -4.77
N TRP A 6 -5.70 22.66 -5.54
CA TRP A 6 -7.16 22.50 -5.50
C TRP A 6 -7.66 21.98 -4.15
N LEU A 7 -7.02 20.97 -3.57
CA LEU A 7 -7.44 20.43 -2.26
C LEU A 7 -7.26 21.47 -1.15
N LYS A 8 -6.18 22.25 -1.17
CA LYS A 8 -5.95 23.33 -0.20
C LYS A 8 -7.00 24.43 -0.30
N SER A 9 -7.64 24.66 -1.45
CA SER A 9 -8.63 25.75 -1.59
C SER A 9 -9.93 25.52 -0.81
N PHE A 10 -10.21 24.31 -0.35
CA PHE A 10 -11.37 24.01 0.50
C PHE A 10 -11.16 24.33 1.98
N VAL A 11 -9.93 24.65 2.38
CA VAL A 11 -9.57 24.95 3.78
C VAL A 11 -9.18 26.42 3.87
N PRO A 12 -9.69 27.19 4.84
CA PRO A 12 -9.25 28.56 5.05
C PRO A 12 -7.72 28.64 5.14
N ARG A 13 -7.10 29.56 4.40
CA ARG A 13 -5.63 29.63 4.25
C ARG A 13 -4.88 29.53 5.59
N ARG A 14 -5.29 30.32 6.59
CA ARG A 14 -4.68 30.32 7.93
C ARG A 14 -4.82 28.97 8.64
N GLU A 15 -5.94 28.29 8.46
CA GLU A 15 -6.16 26.96 9.03
C GLU A 15 -5.27 25.91 8.34
N MET A 16 -5.18 25.95 7.01
CA MET A 16 -4.32 25.04 6.26
C MET A 16 -2.83 25.25 6.61
N GLU A 17 -2.39 26.50 6.72
CA GLU A 17 -1.04 26.85 7.19
C GLU A 17 -0.78 26.26 8.58
N LYS A 18 -1.69 26.46 9.54
CA LYS A 18 -1.59 25.87 10.89
C LYS A 18 -1.48 24.34 10.85
N ARG A 19 -2.31 23.66 10.06
CA ARG A 19 -2.29 22.20 9.92
C ARG A 19 -0.97 21.70 9.34
N LEU A 20 -0.42 22.39 8.35
CA LEU A 20 0.88 22.07 7.78
C LEU A 20 2.01 22.32 8.78
N GLU A 21 1.99 23.41 9.54
CA GLU A 21 2.99 23.65 10.58
C GLU A 21 2.97 22.56 11.67
N VAL A 22 1.79 22.08 12.07
CA VAL A 22 1.68 20.92 12.98
C VAL A 22 2.28 19.66 12.35
N ALA A 23 1.94 19.35 11.09
CA ALA A 23 2.49 18.19 10.40
C ALA A 23 4.03 18.26 10.26
N LYS A 24 4.58 19.44 9.95
CA LYS A 24 6.02 19.70 9.89
C LYS A 24 6.66 19.52 11.26
N ALA A 25 6.10 20.12 12.31
CA ALA A 25 6.62 20.03 13.67
C ALA A 25 6.66 18.57 14.16
N ASN A 26 5.61 17.78 13.88
CA ASN A 26 5.57 16.36 14.21
C ASN A 26 6.67 15.57 13.49
N LEU A 27 6.89 15.83 12.19
CA LEU A 27 7.96 15.19 11.44
C LEU A 27 9.34 15.57 11.98
N LEU A 28 9.58 16.86 12.24
CA LEU A 28 10.85 17.35 12.80
C LEU A 28 11.11 16.78 14.21
N ALA A 29 10.08 16.66 15.04
CA ALA A 29 10.19 16.04 16.36
C ALA A 29 10.44 14.52 16.27
N ALA A 30 9.83 13.83 15.31
CA ALA A 30 10.14 12.43 15.01
C ALA A 30 11.59 12.27 14.55
N GLN A 31 12.06 13.17 13.69
CA GLN A 31 13.44 13.23 13.23
C GLN A 31 14.44 13.45 14.37
N GLU A 32 14.14 14.33 15.33
CA GLU A 32 15.01 14.54 16.50
C GLU A 32 15.09 13.29 17.37
N ARG A 33 13.94 12.63 17.60
CA ARG A 33 13.89 11.35 18.33
C ARG A 33 14.71 10.27 17.61
N MET A 34 14.61 10.17 16.29
CA MET A 34 15.44 9.26 15.48
C MET A 34 16.93 9.60 15.60
N ARG A 35 17.28 10.89 15.66
CA ARG A 35 18.64 11.35 15.89
C ARG A 35 19.18 10.88 17.26
N ALA A 36 18.30 10.79 18.25
CA ALA A 36 18.57 10.22 19.58
C ALA A 36 18.42 8.68 19.65
N GLY A 37 18.21 8.00 18.52
CA GLY A 37 18.09 6.53 18.44
C GLY A 37 16.71 5.96 18.77
N ALA A 38 15.69 6.81 18.93
CA ALA A 38 14.31 6.37 19.18
C ALA A 38 13.47 6.36 17.89
N VAL A 39 12.75 5.27 17.66
CA VAL A 39 11.81 5.12 16.53
C VAL A 39 10.39 5.47 16.99
N GLY A 40 9.61 6.12 16.13
CA GLY A 40 8.23 6.49 16.42
C GLY A 40 7.47 6.94 15.18
N PRO A 41 6.17 7.25 15.31
CA PRO A 41 5.37 7.73 14.19
C PRO A 41 5.91 9.06 13.67
N LEU A 42 5.92 9.20 12.34
CA LEU A 42 6.38 10.40 11.64
C LEU A 42 5.34 11.52 11.59
N PHE A 43 4.07 11.20 11.83
CA PHE A 43 2.95 12.13 11.75
C PHE A 43 1.81 11.72 12.68
N ASP A 44 0.87 12.65 12.89
CA ASP A 44 -0.34 12.42 13.68
C ASP A 44 -1.46 11.83 12.78
N PRO A 45 -1.95 10.61 13.05
CA PRO A 45 -3.04 10.00 12.28
C PRO A 45 -4.37 10.74 12.41
N ALA A 46 -4.50 11.70 13.34
CA ALA A 46 -5.70 12.54 13.45
C ALA A 46 -5.90 13.47 12.24
N ASP A 47 -4.84 13.78 11.48
CA ASP A 47 -4.90 14.63 10.29
C ASP A 47 -3.98 14.11 9.16
N THR A 48 -4.23 12.87 8.74
CA THR A 48 -3.59 12.23 7.58
C THR A 48 -3.70 13.08 6.31
N ALA A 49 -4.80 13.83 6.13
CA ALA A 49 -4.97 14.74 4.99
C ALA A 49 -3.88 15.83 4.96
N ALA A 50 -3.56 16.46 6.09
CA ALA A 50 -2.47 17.44 6.15
C ALA A 50 -1.11 16.79 5.89
N TRP A 51 -0.87 15.57 6.39
CA TRP A 51 0.33 14.80 6.08
C TRP A 51 0.46 14.54 4.57
N TYR A 52 -0.62 14.13 3.90
CA TYR A 52 -0.67 13.89 2.47
C TYR A 52 -0.35 15.15 1.64
N ILE A 53 -0.91 16.30 2.05
CA ILE A 53 -0.57 17.59 1.43
C ILE A 53 0.91 17.92 1.63
N LEU A 54 1.45 17.77 2.84
CA LEU A 54 2.86 18.04 3.12
C LEU A 54 3.79 17.19 2.25
N GLN A 55 3.54 15.87 2.17
CA GLN A 55 4.34 14.95 1.37
C GLN A 55 4.29 15.31 -0.13
N ALA A 56 3.12 15.57 -0.68
CA ALA A 56 2.96 15.90 -2.10
C ALA A 56 3.50 17.29 -2.46
N GLU A 57 3.36 18.27 -1.56
CA GLU A 57 3.88 19.64 -1.74
C GLU A 57 5.41 19.63 -1.72
N THR A 58 6.02 19.02 -0.71
CA THR A 58 7.48 18.98 -0.56
C THR A 58 8.15 18.09 -1.60
N PHE A 59 7.49 17.02 -2.06
CA PHE A 59 7.94 16.25 -3.22
C PHE A 59 8.07 17.12 -4.49
N ALA A 60 7.15 18.08 -4.67
CA ALA A 60 7.09 18.94 -5.84
C ALA A 60 7.94 20.21 -5.74
N THR A 61 8.52 20.54 -4.58
CA THR A 61 9.31 21.74 -4.35
C THR A 61 10.78 21.44 -4.04
N ASP A 62 11.09 21.18 -2.78
CA ASP A 62 12.45 21.21 -2.21
C ASP A 62 12.89 19.87 -1.62
N ARG A 63 11.95 18.92 -1.44
CA ARG A 63 12.21 17.59 -0.87
C ARG A 63 12.86 17.63 0.52
N ALA A 64 12.63 18.69 1.29
CA ALA A 64 13.16 18.83 2.65
C ALA A 64 12.39 17.99 3.67
N LEU A 65 11.07 17.89 3.52
CA LEU A 65 10.16 17.31 4.53
C LEU A 65 9.31 16.14 3.98
N TRP A 66 9.83 15.43 2.97
CA TRP A 66 9.20 14.22 2.45
C TRP A 66 9.91 12.95 2.94
N THR A 67 9.18 11.83 2.92
CA THR A 67 9.72 10.49 3.11
C THR A 67 9.36 9.57 1.94
N PRO A 68 10.23 8.61 1.56
CA PRO A 68 9.94 7.66 0.49
C PRO A 68 8.57 7.00 0.60
N GLU A 69 8.24 6.48 1.78
CA GLU A 69 6.98 5.79 2.05
C GLU A 69 5.78 6.75 2.02
N GLY A 70 5.96 7.97 2.54
CA GLY A 70 4.95 9.01 2.50
C GLY A 70 4.62 9.40 1.06
N THR A 71 5.64 9.55 0.22
CA THR A 71 5.48 9.92 -1.19
C THR A 71 4.89 8.81 -2.04
N MET A 72 5.40 7.57 -1.98
CA MET A 72 4.87 6.48 -2.79
C MET A 72 3.37 6.24 -2.53
N ARG A 73 2.91 6.52 -1.30
CA ARG A 73 1.53 6.32 -0.88
C ARG A 73 0.55 7.38 -1.40
N VAL A 74 1.00 8.61 -1.68
CA VAL A 74 0.10 9.72 -2.01
C VAL A 74 0.36 10.34 -3.38
N VAL A 75 1.63 10.50 -3.74
CA VAL A 75 2.02 11.24 -4.94
C VAL A 75 1.50 10.61 -6.24
N PRO A 76 1.50 9.28 -6.44
CA PRO A 76 0.95 8.71 -7.67
C PRO A 76 -0.52 9.08 -7.87
N PHE A 77 -1.31 8.96 -6.81
CA PHE A 77 -2.75 9.22 -6.81
C PHE A 77 -3.08 10.70 -7.03
N LEU A 78 -2.43 11.61 -6.29
CA LEU A 78 -2.63 13.05 -6.46
C LEU A 78 -2.06 13.57 -7.79
N SER A 79 -0.99 12.96 -8.30
CA SER A 79 -0.48 13.26 -9.65
C SER A 79 -1.53 12.91 -10.70
N ARG A 80 -2.23 11.78 -10.56
CA ARG A 80 -3.30 11.41 -11.49
C ARG A 80 -4.47 12.40 -11.44
N ILE A 81 -4.95 12.71 -10.23
CA ILE A 81 -6.02 13.70 -10.03
C ILE A 81 -5.62 15.05 -10.63
N GLY A 82 -4.38 15.50 -10.37
CA GLY A 82 -3.88 16.79 -10.85
C GLY A 82 -3.80 16.86 -12.38
N LYS A 83 -3.32 15.79 -13.03
CA LYS A 83 -3.24 15.70 -14.51
C LYS A 83 -4.60 15.79 -15.18
N GLU A 84 -5.66 15.29 -14.53
CA GLU A 84 -7.00 15.25 -15.12
C GLU A 84 -8.03 16.08 -14.35
N LEU A 85 -7.57 17.07 -13.59
CA LEU A 85 -8.41 17.85 -12.68
C LEU A 85 -9.62 18.46 -13.41
N LYS A 86 -9.42 19.03 -14.61
CA LYS A 86 -10.51 19.59 -15.42
C LYS A 86 -11.61 18.57 -15.72
N ARG A 87 -11.24 17.30 -15.97
CA ARG A 87 -12.20 16.23 -16.22
C ARG A 87 -12.91 15.84 -14.92
N LEU A 88 -12.17 15.74 -13.82
CA LEU A 88 -12.72 15.44 -12.51
C LEU A 88 -13.74 16.50 -12.07
N LEU A 89 -13.44 17.79 -12.27
CA LEU A 89 -14.36 18.91 -11.96
C LEU A 89 -15.68 18.88 -12.75
N SER A 90 -15.78 18.09 -13.84
CA SER A 90 -17.05 17.87 -14.54
C SER A 90 -17.98 16.85 -13.85
N VAL A 91 -17.52 16.20 -12.78
CA VAL A 91 -18.30 15.26 -11.97
C VAL A 91 -19.12 16.05 -10.96
N LYS A 92 -20.45 15.86 -10.95
CA LYS A 92 -21.31 16.54 -9.99
C LYS A 92 -21.02 16.03 -8.57
N GLY A 93 -20.91 16.92 -7.59
CA GLY A 93 -20.69 16.56 -6.19
C GLY A 93 -19.22 16.32 -5.82
N VAL A 94 -18.27 16.52 -6.74
CA VAL A 94 -16.86 16.20 -6.52
C VAL A 94 -16.16 17.21 -5.60
N GLU A 95 -16.54 18.48 -5.67
CA GLU A 95 -15.98 19.52 -4.81
C GLU A 95 -16.43 19.33 -3.37
N GLU A 96 -17.69 18.93 -3.16
CA GLU A 96 -18.22 18.56 -1.85
C GLU A 96 -17.50 17.33 -1.28
N ARG A 97 -17.20 16.33 -2.12
CA ARG A 97 -16.42 15.16 -1.69
C ARG A 97 -14.97 15.54 -1.32
N ALA A 98 -14.32 16.37 -2.13
CA ALA A 98 -12.97 16.86 -1.85
C ALA A 98 -12.92 17.75 -0.59
N ALA A 99 -13.90 18.63 -0.40
CA ALA A 99 -14.02 19.45 0.80
C ALA A 99 -14.23 18.59 2.05
N ARG A 100 -15.09 17.56 1.96
CA ARG A 100 -15.32 16.62 3.05
C ARG A 100 -14.04 15.91 3.48
N MET A 101 -13.26 15.41 2.52
CA MET A 101 -11.95 14.80 2.77
C MET A 101 -11.03 15.75 3.54
N MET A 102 -11.01 17.03 3.15
CA MET A 102 -10.10 18.03 3.72
C MET A 102 -10.58 18.59 5.08
N LEU A 103 -11.87 18.51 5.40
CA LEU A 103 -12.45 19.16 6.59
C LEU A 103 -12.99 18.16 7.62
N GLN A 104 -13.75 17.16 7.19
CA GLN A 104 -14.52 16.25 8.07
C GLN A 104 -13.82 14.88 8.20
N GLU A 105 -13.30 14.34 7.10
CA GLU A 105 -12.73 12.97 7.01
C GLU A 105 -11.20 12.98 7.03
N ARG A 106 -10.59 13.98 7.69
CA ARG A 106 -9.14 14.24 7.67
C ARG A 106 -8.26 13.04 8.05
N ARG A 107 -8.79 12.09 8.82
CA ARG A 107 -8.11 10.87 9.26
C ARG A 107 -7.97 9.81 8.17
N GLN A 108 -8.89 9.78 7.20
CA GLN A 108 -9.03 8.69 6.22
C GLN A 108 -9.18 9.22 4.78
N PRO A 109 -8.24 10.02 4.27
CA PRO A 109 -8.34 10.59 2.93
C PRO A 109 -8.30 9.54 1.80
N ASP A 110 -7.77 8.34 2.07
CA ASP A 110 -7.64 7.26 1.08
C ASP A 110 -8.97 6.88 0.43
N SER A 111 -10.08 6.88 1.18
CA SER A 111 -11.41 6.55 0.64
C SER A 111 -11.90 7.58 -0.37
N SER A 112 -11.87 8.86 -0.01
CA SER A 112 -12.24 9.97 -0.89
C SER A 112 -11.35 10.05 -2.14
N ILE A 113 -10.03 9.82 -2.00
CA ILE A 113 -9.11 9.75 -3.14
C ILE A 113 -9.51 8.63 -4.09
N PHE A 114 -9.79 7.43 -3.55
CA PHE A 114 -10.17 6.28 -4.34
C PHE A 114 -11.47 6.51 -5.12
N GLU A 115 -12.48 7.06 -4.45
CA GLU A 115 -13.76 7.46 -5.06
C GLU A 115 -13.60 8.47 -6.20
N MET A 116 -12.78 9.52 -6.00
CA MET A 116 -12.50 10.51 -7.04
C MET A 116 -11.83 9.87 -8.26
N LEU A 117 -10.92 8.91 -8.06
CA LEU A 117 -10.27 8.17 -9.14
C LEU A 117 -11.26 7.26 -9.89
N VAL A 118 -12.18 6.61 -9.18
CA VAL A 118 -13.26 5.81 -9.81
C VAL A 118 -14.16 6.70 -10.66
N ALA A 119 -14.61 7.85 -10.12
CA ALA A 119 -15.42 8.81 -10.87
C ALA A 119 -14.69 9.32 -12.12
N LEU A 120 -13.40 9.62 -11.99
CA LEU A 120 -12.53 10.02 -13.10
C LEU A 120 -12.42 8.93 -14.17
N ALA A 121 -12.28 7.65 -13.78
CA ALA A 121 -12.22 6.53 -14.71
C ALA A 121 -13.52 6.37 -15.51
N TYR A 122 -14.69 6.52 -14.88
CA TYR A 122 -15.97 6.58 -15.59
C TYR A 122 -16.01 7.72 -16.62
N ARG A 123 -15.59 8.93 -16.23
CA ARG A 123 -15.53 10.09 -17.14
C ARG A 123 -14.53 9.90 -18.29
N ARG A 124 -13.41 9.21 -18.05
CA ARG A 124 -12.46 8.84 -19.11
C ARG A 124 -13.06 7.88 -20.11
N ARG A 125 -13.85 6.91 -19.65
CA ARG A 125 -14.48 5.87 -20.48
C ARG A 125 -15.83 6.28 -21.07
N GLY A 126 -16.03 7.57 -21.28
CA GLY A 126 -17.18 8.10 -22.05
C GLY A 126 -18.52 8.04 -21.32
N TRP A 127 -18.54 7.85 -20.00
CA TRP A 127 -19.78 8.02 -19.24
C TRP A 127 -20.16 9.49 -19.21
N SER A 128 -21.30 9.84 -19.81
CA SER A 128 -21.70 11.23 -20.08
C SER A 128 -22.05 12.01 -18.82
N ARG A 129 -22.47 11.34 -17.75
CA ARG A 129 -22.79 11.94 -16.45
C ARG A 129 -22.34 11.02 -15.32
N VAL A 130 -21.62 11.59 -14.35
CA VAL A 130 -21.17 10.93 -13.12
C VAL A 130 -21.48 11.88 -11.98
N GLU A 131 -22.11 11.37 -10.93
CA GLU A 131 -22.57 12.18 -9.80
C GLU A 131 -22.34 11.47 -8.48
N PHE A 132 -21.66 12.11 -7.56
CA PHE A 132 -21.63 11.67 -6.17
C PHE A 132 -23.01 11.80 -5.54
N VAL A 133 -23.41 10.80 -4.75
CA VAL A 133 -24.67 10.85 -4.02
C VAL A 133 -24.44 11.60 -2.70
N PRO A 134 -25.23 12.64 -2.40
CA PRO A 134 -25.19 13.27 -1.08
C PRO A 134 -25.69 12.30 -0.02
N GLU A 135 -24.89 12.11 1.03
CA GLU A 135 -25.35 11.40 2.22
C GLU A 135 -26.44 12.21 2.91
N THR A 136 -27.56 11.58 3.23
CA THR A 136 -28.62 12.19 4.01
C THR A 136 -28.75 11.45 5.35
N PRO A 137 -28.34 12.07 6.47
CA PRO A 137 -28.49 11.47 7.79
C PRO A 137 -29.92 10.96 8.03
N GLY A 138 -30.05 9.70 8.46
CA GLY A 138 -31.34 9.08 8.78
C GLY A 138 -32.17 8.55 7.59
N ARG A 139 -31.73 8.68 6.33
CA ARG A 139 -32.49 8.20 5.14
C ARG A 139 -31.94 6.93 4.48
N GLY A 140 -31.11 6.16 5.19
CA GLY A 140 -30.57 4.87 4.74
C GLY A 140 -29.20 4.98 4.04
N GLN A 141 -28.55 3.83 3.85
CA GLN A 141 -27.26 3.76 3.16
C GLN A 141 -27.46 3.98 1.66
N THR A 142 -26.68 4.88 1.08
CA THR A 142 -26.73 5.23 -0.35
C THR A 142 -25.41 4.88 -1.02
N PRO A 143 -25.41 4.54 -2.33
CA PRO A 143 -24.17 4.26 -3.02
C PRO A 143 -23.33 5.53 -3.14
N ASP A 144 -22.01 5.39 -3.26
CA ASP A 144 -21.13 6.57 -3.41
C ASP A 144 -21.45 7.42 -4.64
N MET A 145 -21.79 6.80 -5.78
CA MET A 145 -22.09 7.55 -7.01
C MET A 145 -23.07 6.87 -7.96
N TYR A 146 -23.72 7.68 -8.78
CA TYR A 146 -24.46 7.24 -9.97
C TYR A 146 -23.72 7.60 -11.25
N VAL A 147 -23.74 6.67 -12.19
CA VAL A 147 -23.09 6.84 -13.50
C VAL A 147 -24.09 6.57 -14.61
N PHE A 148 -24.07 7.43 -15.64
CA PHE A 148 -24.97 7.38 -16.78
C PHE A 148 -24.25 7.51 -18.12
N ARG A 149 -24.75 6.76 -19.10
CA ARG A 149 -24.49 6.93 -20.53
C ARG A 149 -25.76 6.57 -21.30
N ALA A 150 -25.76 6.79 -22.62
CA ALA A 150 -26.90 6.42 -23.45
C ALA A 150 -27.32 4.95 -23.21
N GLY A 151 -28.58 4.75 -22.83
CA GLY A 151 -29.16 3.42 -22.56
C GLY A 151 -28.60 2.67 -21.35
N SER A 152 -27.80 3.29 -20.47
CA SER A 152 -27.22 2.60 -19.31
C SER A 152 -27.06 3.50 -18.09
N ARG A 153 -27.47 2.98 -16.93
CA ARG A 153 -27.33 3.64 -15.62
C ARG A 153 -26.91 2.63 -14.57
N TRP A 154 -25.99 3.00 -13.68
CA TRP A 154 -25.48 2.14 -12.62
C TRP A 154 -25.36 2.91 -11.30
N ALA A 155 -25.51 2.17 -10.21
CA ALA A 155 -25.05 2.58 -8.88
C ALA A 155 -23.64 2.00 -8.68
N ALA A 156 -22.69 2.83 -8.29
CA ALA A 156 -21.33 2.42 -7.97
C ALA A 156 -21.02 2.73 -6.50
N GLU A 157 -20.52 1.72 -5.81
CA GLU A 157 -20.09 1.79 -4.41
C GLU A 157 -18.58 1.57 -4.35
N CYS A 158 -17.87 2.35 -3.56
CA CYS A 158 -16.42 2.31 -3.44
C CYS A 158 -16.00 1.83 -2.05
N LYS A 159 -15.00 0.95 -2.01
CA LYS A 159 -14.38 0.49 -0.77
C LYS A 159 -12.87 0.43 -0.94
N ARG A 160 -12.15 1.27 -0.19
CA ARG A 160 -10.71 1.11 -0.02
C ARG A 160 -10.46 0.09 1.09
N LEU A 161 -9.89 -1.07 0.74
CA LEU A 161 -9.50 -2.05 1.75
C LEU A 161 -8.29 -1.53 2.51
N VAL A 162 -8.48 -1.34 3.81
CA VAL A 162 -7.39 -1.25 4.78
C VAL A 162 -6.89 -2.68 5.05
N PRO A 163 -5.60 -2.91 5.36
CA PRO A 163 -5.13 -4.22 5.82
C PRO A 163 -6.06 -4.77 6.91
N SER A 164 -6.46 -6.04 6.77
CA SER A 164 -7.34 -6.67 7.76
C SER A 164 -6.67 -6.70 9.14
N THR A 165 -7.46 -6.78 10.20
CA THR A 165 -6.92 -6.99 11.57
C THR A 165 -6.00 -8.20 11.64
N TYR A 166 -6.26 -9.23 10.83
CA TYR A 166 -5.36 -10.36 10.65
C TYR A 166 -4.01 -9.95 10.03
N ALA A 167 -4.00 -9.26 8.89
CA ALA A 167 -2.74 -8.84 8.25
C ALA A 167 -1.93 -7.89 9.14
N ALA A 168 -2.60 -7.01 9.90
CA ALA A 168 -1.93 -6.16 10.89
C ALA A 168 -1.32 -6.97 12.04
N ARG A 169 -2.01 -8.00 12.55
CA ARG A 169 -1.48 -8.92 13.57
C ARG A 169 -0.30 -9.72 13.04
N GLU A 170 -0.41 -10.25 11.82
CA GLU A 170 0.65 -11.01 11.14
C GLU A 170 1.96 -10.19 11.06
N LYS A 171 1.87 -8.93 10.60
CA LYS A 171 3.02 -8.02 10.54
C LYS A 171 3.59 -7.69 11.93
N SER A 172 2.73 -7.38 12.89
CA SER A 172 3.14 -7.12 14.28
C SER A 172 3.83 -8.34 14.90
N ARG A 173 3.33 -9.54 14.64
CA ARG A 173 3.90 -10.79 15.13
C ARG A 173 5.25 -11.08 14.51
N GLY A 174 5.39 -10.91 13.19
CA GLY A 174 6.69 -11.04 12.51
C GLY A 174 7.73 -10.04 13.01
N THR A 175 7.31 -8.81 13.30
CA THR A 175 8.18 -7.79 13.92
C THR A 175 8.60 -8.19 15.34
N ALA A 176 7.70 -8.75 16.14
CA ALA A 176 8.02 -9.27 17.47
C ALA A 176 9.03 -10.44 17.41
N LEU A 177 8.88 -11.35 16.45
CA LEU A 177 9.83 -12.46 16.22
C LEU A 177 11.21 -11.96 15.75
N ALA A 178 11.27 -10.85 15.02
CA ALA A 178 12.52 -10.24 14.56
C ALA A 178 13.27 -9.50 15.69
N GLN A 179 12.57 -8.99 16.70
CA GLN A 179 13.16 -8.14 17.73
C GLN A 179 14.30 -8.83 18.53
N PRO A 180 14.18 -10.09 19.01
CA PRO A 180 15.29 -10.78 19.69
C PRO A 180 16.51 -10.97 18.78
N VAL A 181 16.29 -11.17 17.48
CA VAL A 181 17.35 -11.30 16.47
C VAL A 181 18.09 -9.98 16.28
N HIS A 182 17.37 -8.85 16.27
CA HIS A 182 17.96 -7.52 16.25
C HIS A 182 18.76 -7.21 17.53
N GLN A 183 18.23 -7.59 18.69
CA GLN A 183 18.91 -7.41 19.96
C GLN A 183 20.23 -8.21 20.02
N LEU A 184 20.20 -9.49 19.61
CA LEU A 184 21.39 -10.33 19.53
C LEU A 184 22.47 -9.73 18.60
N CYS A 185 22.05 -9.17 17.46
CA CYS A 185 22.96 -8.44 16.57
C CYS A 185 23.68 -7.37 17.38
N LEU A 186 22.96 -6.41 17.96
CA LEU A 186 23.53 -5.27 18.68
C LEU A 186 24.46 -5.67 19.82
N GLU A 187 24.13 -6.74 20.54
CA GLU A 187 24.92 -7.31 21.64
C GLU A 187 26.25 -7.92 21.17
N LEU A 188 26.24 -8.72 20.10
CA LEU A 188 27.43 -9.40 19.61
C LEU A 188 28.37 -8.49 18.80
N GLY A 189 27.88 -7.35 18.33
CA GLY A 189 28.63 -6.53 17.37
C GLY A 189 28.70 -7.14 15.96
N GLU A 190 27.98 -8.24 15.72
CA GLU A 190 27.92 -8.90 14.40
C GLU A 190 26.75 -8.37 13.57
N SER A 191 26.84 -8.49 12.25
CA SER A 191 25.80 -8.04 11.31
C SER A 191 25.35 -9.16 10.41
N PHE A 192 24.03 -9.36 10.30
CA PHE A 192 23.46 -10.48 9.57
C PHE A 192 22.10 -10.16 8.97
N ILE A 193 21.75 -10.92 7.96
CA ILE A 193 20.44 -10.92 7.31
C ILE A 193 19.78 -12.26 7.63
N VAL A 194 18.51 -12.25 7.98
CA VAL A 194 17.67 -13.43 8.12
C VAL A 194 16.56 -13.33 7.09
N GLU A 195 16.43 -14.34 6.25
CA GLU A 195 15.29 -14.49 5.35
C GLU A 195 14.53 -15.76 5.74
N VAL A 196 13.21 -15.65 5.93
CA VAL A 196 12.37 -16.76 6.40
C VAL A 196 11.04 -16.84 5.64
N LYS A 197 10.59 -18.06 5.37
CA LYS A 197 9.30 -18.40 4.78
C LYS A 197 8.53 -19.26 5.78
N TYR A 198 7.53 -18.69 6.45
CA TYR A 198 6.72 -19.40 7.43
C TYR A 198 5.67 -20.27 6.74
N ARG A 199 5.57 -21.54 7.17
CA ARG A 199 4.59 -22.51 6.67
C ARG A 199 3.36 -22.63 7.59
N VAL A 200 3.49 -22.17 8.83
CA VAL A 200 2.42 -22.11 9.84
C VAL A 200 1.97 -20.67 10.04
N GLU A 201 0.86 -20.45 10.76
CA GLU A 201 0.47 -19.09 11.12
C GLU A 201 1.51 -18.46 12.05
N LEU A 202 1.85 -17.18 11.85
CA LEU A 202 2.89 -16.51 12.65
C LEU A 202 2.58 -16.49 14.15
N ASP A 203 1.29 -16.54 14.52
CA ASP A 203 0.84 -16.61 15.92
C ASP A 203 1.15 -17.96 16.57
N GLU A 204 1.42 -19.02 15.79
CA GLU A 204 1.80 -20.36 16.27
C GLU A 204 3.32 -20.53 16.40
N VAL A 205 4.11 -19.60 15.83
CA VAL A 205 5.57 -19.64 15.88
C VAL A 205 6.03 -19.24 17.29
N GLU A 206 6.93 -20.00 17.90
CA GLU A 206 7.51 -19.67 19.21
C GLU A 206 8.35 -18.38 19.19
N ASP A 207 8.33 -17.61 20.27
CA ASP A 207 9.01 -16.30 20.39
C ASP A 207 10.52 -16.38 20.12
N ASP A 208 11.16 -17.50 20.51
CA ASP A 208 12.60 -17.70 20.40
C ASP A 208 13.03 -18.42 19.10
N TYR A 209 12.07 -18.80 18.24
CA TYR A 209 12.31 -19.67 17.10
C TYR A 209 13.43 -19.13 16.18
N LEU A 210 13.30 -17.88 15.72
CA LEU A 210 14.33 -17.27 14.86
C LEU A 210 15.66 -17.11 15.59
N LEU A 211 15.62 -16.76 16.87
CA LEU A 211 16.81 -16.56 17.69
C LEU A 211 17.63 -17.84 17.81
N ARG A 212 16.97 -18.99 18.01
CA ARG A 212 17.62 -20.32 18.07
C ARG A 212 18.37 -20.64 16.77
N HIS A 213 17.75 -20.40 15.62
CA HIS A 213 18.40 -20.61 14.32
C HIS A 213 19.59 -19.68 14.10
N VAL A 214 19.47 -18.40 14.47
CA VAL A 214 20.56 -17.43 14.34
C VAL A 214 21.74 -17.77 15.25
N ARG A 215 21.48 -18.10 16.53
CA ARG A 215 22.53 -18.55 17.47
C ARG A 215 23.24 -19.79 16.94
N SER A 216 22.47 -20.78 16.49
CA SER A 216 23.05 -22.00 15.94
C SER A 216 23.93 -21.75 14.70
N ALA A 217 23.51 -20.85 13.80
CA ALA A 217 24.30 -20.47 12.63
C ALA A 217 25.63 -19.80 13.02
N ILE A 218 25.61 -18.92 14.03
CA ILE A 218 26.80 -18.25 14.56
C ILE A 218 27.73 -19.27 15.23
N GLU A 219 27.22 -20.08 16.16
CA GLU A 219 27.99 -21.08 16.92
C GLU A 219 28.67 -22.11 16.00
N ARG A 220 27.93 -22.61 15.01
CA ARG A 220 28.43 -23.58 14.03
C ARG A 220 29.29 -22.95 12.94
N ARG A 221 29.36 -21.62 12.88
CA ARG A 221 29.94 -20.84 11.77
C ARG A 221 29.43 -21.32 10.40
N SER A 222 28.15 -21.68 10.35
CA SER A 222 27.51 -22.29 9.20
C SER A 222 26.31 -21.46 8.77
N LEU A 223 26.30 -21.04 7.50
CA LEU A 223 25.21 -20.28 6.88
C LEU A 223 24.29 -21.21 6.07
N THR A 224 24.35 -22.51 6.32
CA THR A 224 23.49 -23.48 5.65
C THR A 224 22.02 -23.15 5.94
N PRO A 225 21.17 -23.06 4.91
CA PRO A 225 19.73 -22.87 5.11
C PRO A 225 19.13 -23.95 5.99
N TRP A 226 18.12 -23.59 6.77
CA TRP A 226 17.32 -24.56 7.54
C TRP A 226 15.97 -24.79 6.88
N LYS A 227 15.41 -25.98 7.09
CA LYS A 227 14.06 -26.35 6.69
C LYS A 227 13.50 -27.32 7.72
N ASP A 228 12.36 -26.95 8.30
CA ASP A 228 11.60 -27.77 9.24
C ASP A 228 10.09 -27.65 8.93
N GLU A 229 9.25 -28.05 9.89
CA GLU A 229 7.79 -27.99 9.80
C GLU A 229 7.25 -26.55 9.92
N VAL A 230 7.94 -25.68 10.65
CA VAL A 230 7.54 -24.29 10.92
C VAL A 230 7.91 -23.38 9.76
N ALA A 231 9.14 -23.50 9.23
CA ALA A 231 9.63 -22.60 8.20
C ALA A 231 10.76 -23.17 7.34
N THR A 232 11.13 -22.40 6.33
CA THR A 232 12.42 -22.48 5.66
C THR A 232 13.10 -21.13 5.73
N GLY A 233 14.37 -21.10 6.09
CA GLY A 233 15.08 -19.84 6.17
C GLY A 233 16.58 -19.99 6.04
N ARG A 234 17.25 -18.84 6.06
CA ARG A 234 18.71 -18.76 6.01
C ARG A 234 19.23 -17.52 6.72
N VAL A 235 20.42 -17.66 7.27
CA VAL A 235 21.21 -16.54 7.81
C VAL A 235 22.31 -16.21 6.80
N ARG A 236 22.54 -14.92 6.56
CA ARG A 236 23.58 -14.42 5.66
C ARG A 236 24.36 -13.31 6.34
N ARG A 237 25.62 -13.12 5.93
CA ARG A 237 26.38 -11.92 6.28
C ARG A 237 26.01 -10.77 5.36
N ILE A 238 26.13 -9.55 5.86
CA ILE A 238 26.00 -8.34 5.05
C ILE A 238 27.27 -8.14 4.24
N ASP A 239 27.12 -7.93 2.93
CA ASP A 239 28.18 -7.40 2.08
C ASP A 239 28.15 -5.87 2.14
N TRP A 240 29.14 -5.31 2.84
CA TRP A 240 29.24 -3.87 3.06
C TRP A 240 29.73 -3.08 1.84
N THR A 241 30.23 -3.76 0.81
CA THR A 241 30.97 -3.13 -0.29
C THR A 241 30.14 -2.08 -1.01
N LEU A 242 28.90 -2.43 -1.36
CA LEU A 242 28.01 -1.53 -2.10
C LEU A 242 27.50 -0.39 -1.21
N LEU A 243 27.04 -0.70 0.02
CA LEU A 243 26.55 0.30 0.96
C LEU A 243 27.61 1.35 1.28
N ARG A 244 28.85 0.93 1.59
CA ARG A 244 29.96 1.86 1.87
C ARG A 244 30.30 2.74 0.68
N ARG A 245 30.26 2.18 -0.53
CA ARG A 245 30.51 2.95 -1.76
C ARG A 245 29.46 4.04 -1.99
N ILE A 246 28.20 3.75 -1.65
CA ILE A 246 27.10 4.73 -1.79
C ILE A 246 27.17 5.76 -0.67
N LEU A 247 27.33 5.35 0.58
CA LEU A 247 27.44 6.27 1.73
C LEU A 247 28.65 7.21 1.64
N ALA A 248 29.70 6.82 0.91
CA ALA A 248 30.83 7.70 0.60
C ALA A 248 30.48 8.85 -0.36
N LYS A 249 29.31 8.81 -1.01
CA LYS A 249 28.89 9.79 -2.03
C LYS A 249 27.54 10.44 -1.74
N ASP A 250 26.66 9.76 -1.01
CA ASP A 250 25.29 10.20 -0.79
C ASP A 250 24.72 9.62 0.52
N TYR A 251 23.62 10.21 1.00
CA TYR A 251 22.89 9.73 2.17
C TYR A 251 21.72 8.84 1.75
N VAL A 252 21.45 7.79 2.52
CA VAL A 252 20.36 6.84 2.22
C VAL A 252 19.29 6.92 3.28
N TYR A 253 18.02 7.06 2.88
CA TYR A 253 16.89 7.09 3.82
C TYR A 253 16.90 5.82 4.69
N PHE A 254 16.99 6.01 6.00
CA PHE A 254 17.10 4.94 6.97
C PHE A 254 15.79 4.16 7.05
N ASP A 255 15.89 2.84 7.14
CA ASP A 255 14.75 1.91 7.19
C ASP A 255 13.87 1.89 5.92
N GLY A 256 14.31 2.58 4.86
CA GLY A 256 13.66 2.53 3.55
C GLY A 256 14.05 1.30 2.73
N SER A 257 13.28 1.06 1.67
CA SER A 257 13.53 -0.03 0.71
C SER A 257 14.96 -0.06 0.19
N ARG A 258 15.54 1.10 -0.14
CA ARG A 258 16.93 1.23 -0.59
C ARG A 258 17.94 0.83 0.48
N MET A 259 17.73 1.20 1.75
CA MET A 259 18.64 0.77 2.82
C MET A 259 18.63 -0.75 2.98
N ILE A 260 17.44 -1.35 3.00
CA ILE A 260 17.26 -2.80 3.08
C ILE A 260 17.91 -3.48 1.87
N GLU A 261 17.74 -2.97 0.66
CA GLU A 261 18.37 -3.49 -0.54
C GLU A 261 19.90 -3.49 -0.44
N LEU A 262 20.49 -2.37 0.00
CA LEU A 262 21.94 -2.23 0.12
C LEU A 262 22.54 -3.15 1.19
N LEU A 263 21.77 -3.46 2.24
CA LEU A 263 22.19 -4.40 3.29
C LEU A 263 21.98 -5.86 2.88
N ALA A 264 20.81 -6.20 2.34
CA ALA A 264 20.42 -7.57 2.00
C ALA A 264 20.93 -8.02 0.62
N GLY A 265 21.35 -7.09 -0.23
CA GLY A 265 21.72 -7.28 -1.63
C GLY A 265 20.55 -7.23 -2.61
N ARG A 266 19.31 -7.14 -2.11
CA ARG A 266 18.06 -6.99 -2.87
C ARG A 266 16.92 -6.56 -1.95
N TYR A 267 15.92 -5.87 -2.48
CA TYR A 267 14.65 -5.65 -1.79
C TYR A 267 13.60 -6.67 -2.26
N ILE A 268 12.89 -7.30 -1.32
CA ILE A 268 11.86 -8.30 -1.66
C ILE A 268 10.50 -7.63 -1.43
N HIS A 269 9.96 -7.02 -2.48
CA HIS A 269 8.67 -6.29 -2.43
C HIS A 269 7.48 -7.13 -1.90
N THR A 270 7.62 -8.45 -1.89
CA THR A 270 6.60 -9.39 -1.47
C THR A 270 6.70 -9.81 0.00
N ALA A 271 7.75 -9.35 0.69
CA ALA A 271 8.07 -9.70 2.06
C ALA A 271 7.82 -8.51 2.98
N ASP A 272 7.45 -8.81 4.21
CA ASP A 272 7.61 -7.85 5.28
C ASP A 272 9.08 -7.84 5.72
N HIS A 273 9.52 -6.67 6.16
CA HIS A 273 10.88 -6.42 6.59
C HIS A 273 10.90 -5.75 7.96
N SER A 274 11.89 -6.11 8.76
CA SER A 274 12.27 -5.39 9.98
C SER A 274 13.78 -5.20 9.98
N MET A 275 14.22 -4.02 10.38
CA MET A 275 15.63 -3.67 10.41
C MET A 275 15.98 -3.00 11.74
N ALA A 276 17.16 -3.34 12.25
CA ALA A 276 17.81 -2.60 13.31
C ALA A 276 19.27 -2.33 12.92
N ALA A 277 19.82 -1.20 13.35
CA ALA A 277 21.18 -0.84 13.02
C ALA A 277 21.80 0.10 14.06
N LYS A 278 23.13 0.06 14.19
CA LYS A 278 23.92 1.17 14.71
C LYS A 278 24.34 2.02 13.51
N TRP A 279 23.88 3.27 13.49
CA TRP A 279 24.07 4.16 12.34
C TRP A 279 24.23 5.60 12.81
N ARG A 280 24.73 6.46 11.91
CA ARG A 280 24.86 7.89 12.13
C ARG A 280 23.92 8.63 11.18
N PRO A 281 22.99 9.44 11.70
CA PRO A 281 22.16 10.32 10.89
C PRO A 281 22.98 11.39 10.16
N ALA A 282 22.54 11.75 8.95
CA ALA A 282 23.11 12.86 8.21
C ALA A 282 22.78 14.19 8.91
N PRO A 283 23.75 15.15 9.02
CA PRO A 283 23.56 16.36 9.82
C PRO A 283 22.31 17.19 9.44
N LEU A 284 22.08 17.37 8.14
CA LEU A 284 20.97 18.17 7.60
C LEU A 284 19.72 17.34 7.28
N ARG A 285 19.81 16.00 7.31
CA ARG A 285 18.71 15.09 6.94
C ARG A 285 18.70 13.89 7.90
N PRO A 286 18.21 14.05 9.14
CA PRO A 286 18.31 13.03 10.19
C PRO A 286 17.52 11.74 9.94
N THR A 287 16.65 11.70 8.93
CA THR A 287 16.04 10.44 8.45
C THR A 287 16.94 9.66 7.48
N TYR A 288 18.07 10.22 7.06
CA TYR A 288 19.00 9.58 6.15
C TYR A 288 20.29 9.21 6.90
N ALA A 289 20.81 8.03 6.62
CA ALA A 289 22.07 7.56 7.15
C ALA A 289 23.24 8.16 6.37
N ASP A 290 24.21 8.67 7.12
CA ASP A 290 25.56 9.03 6.67
C ASP A 290 26.55 7.87 6.89
N ALA A 291 26.38 7.11 7.97
CA ALA A 291 27.14 5.90 8.20
C ALA A 291 26.25 4.79 8.78
N VAL A 292 26.56 3.54 8.45
CA VAL A 292 25.99 2.35 9.10
C VAL A 292 27.16 1.48 9.57
N TYR A 293 27.23 1.23 10.87
CA TYR A 293 28.32 0.50 11.52
C TYR A 293 27.97 -0.97 11.72
N GLN A 294 26.68 -1.22 11.95
CA GLN A 294 26.15 -2.52 12.27
C GLN A 294 24.70 -2.58 11.83
N ALA A 295 24.25 -3.72 11.31
CA ALA A 295 22.86 -3.89 10.94
C ALA A 295 22.38 -5.34 11.05
N SER A 296 21.08 -5.47 11.29
CA SER A 296 20.33 -6.71 11.20
C SER A 296 19.08 -6.46 10.37
N VAL A 297 18.85 -7.30 9.36
CA VAL A 297 17.66 -7.27 8.51
C VAL A 297 16.96 -8.62 8.63
N VAL A 298 15.71 -8.62 9.04
CA VAL A 298 14.85 -9.81 9.04
C VAL A 298 13.77 -9.60 7.98
N SER A 299 13.70 -10.51 7.01
CA SER A 299 12.70 -10.48 5.93
C SER A 299 11.86 -11.75 5.99
N TRP A 300 10.54 -11.62 6.02
CA TRP A 300 9.66 -12.77 6.09
C TRP A 300 8.49 -12.73 5.11
N VAL A 301 8.06 -13.92 4.72
CA VAL A 301 6.79 -14.15 4.02
C VAL A 301 6.02 -15.24 4.74
N SER A 302 4.69 -15.16 4.65
CA SER A 302 3.77 -16.17 5.15
C SER A 302 3.20 -16.96 3.98
N GLU A 303 3.50 -18.25 3.96
CA GLU A 303 3.00 -19.23 2.99
C GLU A 303 1.84 -20.07 3.59
N SER A 304 1.27 -19.65 4.72
CA SER A 304 0.18 -20.36 5.41
C SER A 304 -1.12 -20.35 4.60
N GLU A 305 -1.67 -21.53 4.28
CA GLU A 305 -2.99 -21.65 3.66
C GLU A 305 -4.11 -21.02 4.49
N ALA A 306 -4.03 -21.13 5.81
CA ALA A 306 -5.01 -20.56 6.73
C ALA A 306 -5.08 -19.04 6.59
N ALA A 307 -3.92 -18.38 6.51
CA ALA A 307 -3.79 -16.94 6.27
C ALA A 307 -4.50 -16.51 4.97
N VAL A 308 -4.31 -17.29 3.91
CA VAL A 308 -4.92 -17.02 2.60
C VAL A 308 -6.44 -17.16 2.65
N ARG A 309 -6.97 -18.21 3.31
CA ARG A 309 -8.41 -18.41 3.48
C ARG A 309 -9.06 -17.30 4.31
N GLN A 310 -8.39 -16.80 5.35
CA GLN A 310 -8.89 -15.67 6.15
C GLN A 310 -9.02 -14.39 5.31
N LYS A 311 -8.01 -14.10 4.47
CA LYS A 311 -8.02 -12.95 3.54
C LYS A 311 -9.20 -13.03 2.55
N ALA A 312 -9.56 -14.22 2.07
CA ALA A 312 -10.72 -14.43 1.19
C ALA A 312 -12.08 -14.23 1.89
N ARG A 313 -12.22 -14.66 3.16
CA ARG A 313 -13.45 -14.41 3.94
C ARG A 313 -13.73 -12.92 4.13
N HIS A 314 -12.66 -12.14 4.33
CA HIS A 314 -12.75 -10.68 4.42
C HIS A 314 -13.28 -10.04 3.13
N PHE A 315 -12.90 -10.56 1.96
CA PHE A 315 -13.44 -10.07 0.69
C PHE A 315 -14.96 -10.28 0.60
N ARG A 316 -15.46 -11.47 0.97
CA ARG A 316 -16.91 -11.75 0.97
C ARG A 316 -17.68 -10.81 1.91
N SER A 317 -17.16 -10.57 3.12
CA SER A 317 -17.83 -9.67 4.08
C SER A 317 -17.81 -8.22 3.61
N THR A 318 -16.74 -7.76 2.96
CA THR A 318 -16.69 -6.43 2.33
C THR A 318 -17.76 -6.29 1.25
N ILE A 319 -17.93 -7.30 0.37
CA ILE A 319 -18.99 -7.28 -0.64
C ILE A 319 -20.38 -7.20 0.02
N ALA A 320 -20.65 -8.06 1.00
CA ALA A 320 -21.94 -8.07 1.69
C ALA A 320 -22.26 -6.71 2.36
N ASN A 321 -21.26 -6.06 2.95
CA ASN A 321 -21.45 -4.76 3.58
C ASN A 321 -21.69 -3.64 2.57
N ALA A 322 -20.97 -3.64 1.45
CA ALA A 322 -21.13 -2.66 0.37
C ALA A 322 -22.46 -2.85 -0.40
N GLU A 323 -22.92 -4.09 -0.54
CA GLU A 323 -24.16 -4.44 -1.23
C GLU A 323 -25.39 -3.77 -0.61
N ARG A 324 -25.40 -3.60 0.72
CA ARG A 324 -26.48 -2.91 1.45
C ARG A 324 -26.67 -1.44 1.08
N GLN A 325 -25.66 -0.81 0.49
CA GLN A 325 -25.73 0.59 0.06
C GLN A 325 -26.26 0.72 -1.37
N LEU A 326 -26.32 -0.39 -2.12
CA LEU A 326 -26.76 -0.38 -3.51
C LEU A 326 -28.30 -0.45 -3.60
N PRO A 327 -28.92 0.34 -4.49
CA PRO A 327 -30.36 0.30 -4.69
C PRO A 327 -30.81 -0.93 -5.48
N SER A 328 -32.10 -1.26 -5.34
CA SER A 328 -32.74 -2.37 -6.06
C SER A 328 -33.25 -1.98 -7.46
N ASP A 329 -33.33 -0.69 -7.79
CA ASP A 329 -33.97 -0.17 -9.02
C ASP A 329 -33.05 -0.18 -10.26
N ARG A 330 -31.74 -0.38 -10.08
CA ARG A 330 -30.73 -0.34 -11.15
C ARG A 330 -29.57 -1.30 -10.88
N PRO A 331 -28.82 -1.72 -11.92
CA PRO A 331 -27.62 -2.53 -11.73
C PRO A 331 -26.60 -1.84 -10.80
N GLY A 332 -26.03 -2.63 -9.89
CA GLY A 332 -25.01 -2.21 -8.95
C GLY A 332 -23.63 -2.74 -9.31
N VAL A 333 -22.60 -1.96 -9.01
CA VAL A 333 -21.19 -2.35 -9.10
C VAL A 333 -20.44 -1.88 -7.86
N ILE A 334 -19.54 -2.70 -7.35
CA ILE A 334 -18.66 -2.32 -6.25
C ILE A 334 -17.24 -2.20 -6.79
N HIS A 335 -16.56 -1.11 -6.48
CA HIS A 335 -15.14 -0.90 -6.73
C HIS A 335 -14.38 -1.11 -5.42
N VAL A 336 -13.37 -1.97 -5.45
CA VAL A 336 -12.57 -2.35 -4.29
C VAL A 336 -11.11 -2.01 -4.57
N GLY A 337 -10.57 -1.02 -3.85
CA GLY A 337 -9.16 -0.65 -3.94
C GLY A 337 -8.33 -1.44 -2.93
N ILE A 338 -7.40 -2.26 -3.40
CA ILE A 338 -6.58 -3.17 -2.58
C ILE A 338 -5.13 -2.74 -2.67
N GLU A 339 -4.51 -2.40 -1.55
CA GLU A 339 -3.05 -2.24 -1.51
C GLU A 339 -2.45 -3.61 -1.23
N THR A 340 -1.49 -4.04 -2.05
CA THR A 340 -0.87 -5.35 -1.87
C THR A 340 0.64 -5.26 -2.01
N ALA A 341 1.32 -5.92 -1.08
CA ALA A 341 2.74 -6.22 -1.12
C ALA A 341 2.92 -7.74 -0.91
N ALA A 342 1.92 -8.57 -1.22
CA ALA A 342 1.87 -9.98 -0.82
C ALA A 342 2.56 -10.94 -1.82
N GLY A 343 3.10 -10.42 -2.92
CA GLY A 343 3.69 -11.22 -3.98
C GLY A 343 2.69 -11.95 -4.87
N SER A 344 3.20 -12.42 -6.01
CA SER A 344 2.39 -12.97 -7.09
C SER A 344 1.56 -14.18 -6.66
N GLU A 345 2.14 -15.12 -5.92
CA GLU A 345 1.45 -16.35 -5.51
C GLU A 345 0.28 -16.09 -4.55
N VAL A 346 0.46 -15.18 -3.59
CA VAL A 346 -0.60 -14.81 -2.64
C VAL A 346 -1.71 -14.03 -3.35
N ASP A 347 -1.36 -13.12 -4.26
CA ASP A 347 -2.34 -12.38 -5.04
C ASP A 347 -3.11 -13.27 -6.02
N PHE A 348 -2.44 -14.25 -6.65
CA PHE A 348 -3.10 -15.27 -7.48
C PHE A 348 -4.07 -16.10 -6.66
N THR A 349 -3.66 -16.59 -5.49
CA THR A 349 -4.52 -17.41 -4.65
C THR A 349 -5.70 -16.61 -4.10
N ARG A 350 -5.47 -15.35 -3.72
CA ARG A 350 -6.53 -14.40 -3.36
C ARG A 350 -7.49 -14.20 -4.52
N HIS A 351 -7.00 -14.00 -5.74
CA HIS A 351 -7.83 -13.88 -6.94
C HIS A 351 -8.71 -15.12 -7.17
N PHE A 352 -8.12 -16.32 -7.04
CA PHE A 352 -8.85 -17.58 -7.18
C PHE A 352 -10.01 -17.67 -6.17
N PHE A 353 -9.74 -17.45 -4.89
CA PHE A 353 -10.79 -17.51 -3.87
C PHE A 353 -11.82 -16.39 -4.03
N ASN A 354 -11.42 -15.17 -4.37
CA ASN A 354 -12.34 -14.07 -4.65
C ASN A 354 -13.29 -14.39 -5.81
N THR A 355 -12.80 -15.08 -6.85
CA THR A 355 -13.61 -15.55 -7.97
C THR A 355 -14.68 -16.53 -7.51
N ILE A 356 -14.32 -17.51 -6.68
CA ILE A 356 -15.27 -18.47 -6.10
C ILE A 356 -16.31 -17.75 -5.22
N GLN A 357 -15.85 -16.85 -4.34
CA GLN A 357 -16.74 -16.10 -3.45
C GLN A 357 -17.72 -15.24 -4.22
N ALA A 358 -17.28 -14.55 -5.28
CA ALA A 358 -18.13 -13.74 -6.14
C ALA A 358 -19.14 -14.57 -6.95
N GLY A 359 -18.70 -15.70 -7.52
CA GLY A 359 -19.57 -16.58 -8.31
C GLY A 359 -20.69 -17.23 -7.48
N THR A 360 -20.45 -17.44 -6.19
CA THR A 360 -21.43 -18.00 -5.23
C THR A 360 -22.15 -16.94 -4.40
N PHE A 361 -21.87 -15.66 -4.63
CA PHE A 361 -22.53 -14.57 -3.91
C PHE A 361 -23.93 -14.32 -4.49
N ALA A 362 -24.93 -14.33 -3.62
CA ALA A 362 -26.30 -13.96 -3.95
C ALA A 362 -26.62 -12.62 -3.27
N PRO A 363 -26.78 -11.51 -4.03
CA PRO A 363 -27.21 -10.23 -3.49
C PRO A 363 -28.58 -10.36 -2.80
N ALA A 364 -28.73 -9.76 -1.63
CA ALA A 364 -29.94 -9.90 -0.83
C ALA A 364 -30.99 -8.84 -1.20
N THR A 365 -30.56 -7.59 -1.40
CA THR A 365 -31.47 -6.44 -1.54
C THR A 365 -31.23 -5.64 -2.81
N SER A 366 -30.07 -5.77 -3.43
CA SER A 366 -29.66 -4.97 -4.59
C SER A 366 -29.64 -5.78 -5.89
N ARG A 367 -29.43 -5.07 -7.00
CA ARG A 367 -29.09 -5.69 -8.29
C ARG A 367 -27.59 -5.65 -8.56
N LEU A 368 -26.76 -5.97 -7.57
CA LEU A 368 -25.31 -6.11 -7.74
C LEU A 368 -24.98 -7.12 -8.87
N LYS A 369 -24.11 -6.72 -9.79
CA LYS A 369 -23.68 -7.55 -10.94
C LYS A 369 -22.17 -7.74 -11.00
N TRP A 370 -21.40 -6.71 -10.63
CA TRP A 370 -19.95 -6.75 -10.79
C TRP A 370 -19.26 -6.22 -9.55
N VAL A 371 -18.11 -6.81 -9.24
CA VAL A 371 -17.13 -6.24 -8.32
C VAL A 371 -15.85 -6.04 -9.10
N TYR A 372 -15.31 -4.82 -9.11
CA TYR A 372 -13.97 -4.53 -9.62
C TYR A 372 -13.01 -4.50 -8.44
N ALA A 373 -11.89 -5.22 -8.55
CA ALA A 373 -10.78 -5.08 -7.63
C ALA A 373 -9.60 -4.43 -8.35
N ASN A 374 -9.22 -3.24 -7.89
CA ASN A 374 -8.02 -2.54 -8.34
C ASN A 374 -6.93 -2.79 -7.30
N TYR A 375 -5.94 -3.60 -7.66
CA TYR A 375 -4.76 -3.87 -6.87
C TYR A 375 -3.72 -2.81 -7.16
N PHE A 376 -3.23 -2.15 -6.11
CA PHE A 376 -2.17 -1.17 -6.17
C PHE A 376 -0.95 -1.73 -5.44
N VAL A 377 0.19 -1.74 -6.12
CA VAL A 377 1.51 -2.04 -5.56
C VAL A 377 2.33 -0.76 -5.65
N PRO A 378 2.15 0.19 -4.70
CA PRO A 378 3.01 1.37 -4.63
C PRO A 378 4.39 0.94 -4.14
N GLU A 379 5.43 1.43 -4.80
CA GLU A 379 6.82 1.08 -4.51
C GLU A 379 7.66 2.33 -4.33
N ALA A 380 8.36 2.42 -3.19
CA ALA A 380 9.53 3.26 -3.04
C ALA A 380 10.66 2.57 -3.83
N THR A 381 10.75 2.90 -5.11
CA THR A 381 11.66 2.28 -6.06
C THR A 381 13.12 2.52 -5.66
N THR A 382 13.95 1.52 -5.95
CA THR A 382 15.41 1.60 -5.80
C THR A 382 16.12 1.83 -7.13
N ARG A 383 15.34 1.97 -8.21
CA ARG A 383 15.86 2.20 -9.57
C ARG A 383 16.40 3.61 -9.71
N GLU A 384 17.39 3.75 -10.59
CA GLU A 384 18.01 5.04 -10.86
C GLU A 384 16.99 6.01 -11.47
N ASN A 385 17.03 7.28 -11.04
CA ASN A 385 16.17 8.36 -11.54
C ASN A 385 14.66 8.14 -11.38
N GLU A 386 14.25 7.16 -10.58
CA GLU A 386 12.86 6.90 -10.24
C GLU A 386 12.67 7.14 -8.73
N THR A 387 11.58 7.79 -8.32
CA THR A 387 11.33 8.07 -6.89
C THR A 387 10.19 7.23 -6.32
N TRP A 388 9.26 6.85 -7.19
CA TRP A 388 8.17 5.94 -6.88
C TRP A 388 7.77 5.21 -8.16
N ALA A 389 7.28 3.99 -7.99
CA ALA A 389 6.58 3.25 -9.03
C ALA A 389 5.21 2.83 -8.50
N ILE A 390 4.27 2.56 -9.42
CA ILE A 390 3.01 1.93 -9.06
C ILE A 390 2.66 0.88 -10.11
N THR A 391 2.50 -0.36 -9.66
CA THR A 391 1.84 -1.38 -10.47
C THR A 391 0.36 -1.38 -10.13
N GLU A 392 -0.49 -1.27 -11.16
CA GLU A 392 -1.94 -1.36 -11.01
C GLU A 392 -2.47 -2.55 -11.82
N THR A 393 -3.27 -3.38 -11.16
CA THR A 393 -4.00 -4.47 -11.82
C THR A 393 -5.49 -4.35 -11.51
N MET A 394 -6.32 -4.32 -12.56
CA MET A 394 -7.78 -4.35 -12.40
C MET A 394 -8.32 -5.74 -12.73
N VAL A 395 -9.09 -6.30 -11.79
CA VAL A 395 -9.76 -7.60 -11.96
C VAL A 395 -11.26 -7.46 -11.83
N PRO A 396 -12.03 -7.96 -12.81
CA PRO A 396 -13.47 -8.11 -12.67
C PRO A 396 -13.88 -9.41 -12.01
N TYR A 397 -14.79 -9.32 -11.06
CA TYR A 397 -15.51 -10.45 -10.50
C TYR A 397 -16.99 -10.34 -10.85
N LYS A 398 -17.49 -11.37 -11.51
CA LYS A 398 -18.91 -11.50 -11.84
C LYS A 398 -19.69 -12.02 -10.64
N ILE A 399 -20.79 -11.38 -10.30
CA ILE A 399 -21.60 -11.75 -9.15
C ILE A 399 -22.74 -12.68 -9.58
N GLY A 400 -22.67 -13.92 -9.13
CA GLY A 400 -23.59 -14.97 -9.55
C GLY A 400 -23.64 -15.14 -11.08
N HIS A 401 -24.82 -15.52 -11.58
CA HIS A 401 -25.03 -15.81 -13.00
C HIS A 401 -25.94 -14.78 -13.65
N HIS A 402 -25.41 -14.00 -14.60
CA HIS A 402 -26.18 -13.04 -15.42
C HIS A 402 -25.51 -12.75 -16.77
N ARG A 403 -26.21 -12.05 -17.67
CA ARG A 403 -25.68 -11.62 -18.99
C ARG A 403 -25.31 -10.13 -19.06
N THR A 404 -25.53 -9.37 -17.99
CA THR A 404 -25.20 -7.94 -17.92
C THR A 404 -23.71 -7.69 -18.19
N ARG A 405 -23.39 -6.90 -19.23
CA ARG A 405 -22.03 -6.46 -19.51
C ARG A 405 -21.54 -5.56 -18.37
N TRP A 406 -20.28 -5.72 -18.00
CA TRP A 406 -19.60 -4.86 -17.04
C TRP A 406 -19.51 -3.40 -17.54
N PRO A 407 -19.76 -2.40 -16.66
CA PRO A 407 -19.92 -1.00 -17.08
C PRO A 407 -18.60 -0.29 -17.42
N LEU A 408 -17.48 -0.77 -16.89
CA LEU A 408 -16.18 -0.12 -16.98
C LEU A 408 -15.06 -1.15 -17.27
N PRO A 409 -15.04 -1.75 -18.48
CA PRO A 409 -14.05 -2.78 -18.83
C PRO A 409 -12.61 -2.24 -18.89
N GLY A 410 -11.65 -2.99 -18.36
CA GLY A 410 -10.21 -2.74 -18.53
C GLY A 410 -9.69 -1.40 -17.99
N HIS A 411 -10.40 -0.75 -17.07
CA HIS A 411 -10.00 0.55 -16.55
C HIS A 411 -8.83 0.46 -15.59
N MET A 412 -7.99 1.49 -15.62
CA MET A 412 -6.97 1.77 -14.60
C MET A 412 -7.34 3.09 -13.90
N LEU A 413 -7.17 3.17 -12.59
CA LEU A 413 -7.50 4.32 -11.77
C LEU A 413 -6.34 5.32 -11.73
N VAL A 414 -5.11 4.83 -11.61
CA VAL A 414 -3.90 5.65 -11.50
C VAL A 414 -3.06 5.55 -12.77
N SER A 415 -2.77 4.32 -13.20
CA SER A 415 -1.88 4.06 -14.32
C SER A 415 -2.47 4.57 -15.65
N PRO A 416 -1.64 5.03 -16.60
CA PRO A 416 -2.09 5.29 -17.98
C PRO A 416 -2.75 4.04 -18.57
N GLU A 417 -3.77 4.22 -19.41
CA GLU A 417 -4.41 3.09 -20.10
C GLU A 417 -3.57 2.61 -21.27
N ASP A 418 -2.87 3.55 -21.92
CA ASP A 418 -1.91 3.28 -22.98
C ASP A 418 -0.67 2.62 -22.37
N GLY A 419 -0.39 1.38 -22.76
CA GLY A 419 0.69 0.56 -22.20
C GLY A 419 0.25 -0.48 -21.16
N SER A 420 -1.06 -0.66 -20.93
CA SER A 420 -1.56 -1.78 -20.12
C SER A 420 -1.37 -3.12 -20.85
N GLU A 421 -0.68 -4.07 -20.22
CA GLU A 421 -0.55 -5.44 -20.72
C GLU A 421 -1.83 -6.23 -20.43
N ASN A 422 -2.25 -7.09 -21.36
CA ASN A 422 -3.32 -8.06 -21.11
C ASN A 422 -2.82 -9.11 -20.11
N GLY A 423 -3.38 -9.11 -18.91
CA GLY A 423 -3.00 -10.03 -17.86
C GLY A 423 -3.21 -9.42 -16.48
N VAL A 424 -2.64 -10.08 -15.47
CA VAL A 424 -2.66 -9.65 -14.08
C VAL A 424 -1.22 -9.75 -13.57
N HIS A 425 -0.81 -8.85 -12.66
CA HIS A 425 0.59 -8.74 -12.23
C HIS A 425 1.18 -10.02 -11.61
N TRP A 426 0.32 -10.96 -11.22
CA TRP A 426 0.71 -12.25 -10.67
C TRP A 426 0.88 -13.38 -11.69
N HIS A 427 0.58 -13.16 -12.98
CA HIS A 427 0.95 -14.14 -14.01
C HIS A 427 2.42 -13.97 -14.41
N PRO A 428 3.23 -15.05 -14.44
CA PRO A 428 4.58 -14.97 -14.97
C PRO A 428 4.52 -14.51 -16.43
N LYS A 429 5.30 -13.49 -16.77
CA LYS A 429 5.43 -13.04 -18.16
C LYS A 429 5.95 -14.21 -18.99
N ARG A 430 5.15 -14.68 -19.96
CA ARG A 430 5.64 -15.60 -20.99
C ARG A 430 6.60 -14.80 -21.88
N GLY A 431 7.90 -14.88 -21.60
CA GLY A 431 8.92 -14.21 -22.39
C GLY A 431 10.02 -13.54 -21.57
N ALA A 432 10.73 -14.33 -20.76
CA ALA A 432 12.13 -14.09 -20.47
C ALA A 432 12.77 -15.47 -20.39
N SER A 433 12.90 -16.11 -21.56
CA SER A 433 13.88 -17.17 -21.72
C SER A 433 15.23 -16.57 -21.35
N SER A 434 15.82 -17.14 -20.30
CA SER A 434 17.25 -17.11 -20.06
C SER A 434 17.96 -17.59 -21.31
N THR A 435 18.40 -16.64 -22.13
CA THR A 435 19.42 -16.83 -23.16
C THR A 435 20.18 -15.52 -23.23
N GLU A 436 21.29 -15.47 -22.51
CA GLU A 436 22.59 -15.03 -23.02
C GLU A 436 23.64 -15.52 -22.02
N GLY A 437 24.62 -16.25 -22.58
CA GLY A 437 25.62 -17.04 -21.85
C GLY A 437 26.83 -16.26 -21.38
#